data_AF-A0A931Z995-F1
#
_entry.id   AF-A0A931Z995-F1
#
_cell.length_a   1.000
_cell.length_b   1.000
_cell.length_c   1.000
_cell.angle_alpha   90.00
_cell.angle_beta   90.00
_cell.angle_gamma   90.00
#
_symmetry.space_group_name_H-M   'P 1'
#
loop_
_entity.id
_entity.type
_entity.pdbx_description
1 polymer ?
#
loop_
_entity_poly.entity_id
_entity_poly.type
_entity_poly.pdbx_seq_one_letter_code
_entity_poly.pdbx_strand_id
1 'polypeptide(L)'
;MAWRIDEQVIRGEIDNRTRGRVTGRIWFVGRAEPVELELTGDCWRDLAGRRLEFVNPAPKPGLAESFAARQVGSVGDVTASRKVKVLDFPLEDMHLYYKTGREMPWHWGNLLYLEWFSERNGRVVIETASFELKIVAEPAWEMTEAEDETQRRANGEAMGGFMERLGEAAGAAQAGKVVDDTPPEWDLENSEGEDEPAAWDEKPETEAEAEARQARSDLLADRIAARMEREGDGADYEKILEEEIERLRRERGEPEPTEEDRARSAEWIEEMNAAADEALAHPDPEVEEQLRFRHPLVERTTELHVRLHQQAEAENWIPADAGQEHPVQELLDATMIAGAKLAGALNGREWPPELGFCAAAIVRLKKAREYLDDALRAMESCQEEKLLTAAQLGPTLVDVVDLAHDVDELIAELRAKLARGTD
;
A
#
# COMPACT_ATOMS: atom_id res chain seq x y z
N MET A 1 0.40 16.38 1.04
CA MET A 1 -0.04 17.46 0.12
C MET A 1 0.77 17.40 -1.17
N ALA A 2 0.11 17.44 -2.33
CA ALA A 2 0.75 17.36 -3.65
C ALA A 2 0.24 18.48 -4.57
N TRP A 3 1.10 18.96 -5.47
CA TRP A 3 0.69 19.87 -6.54
C TRP A 3 0.02 19.07 -7.65
N ARG A 4 -1.29 19.26 -7.88
CA ARG A 4 -2.01 18.71 -9.03
C ARG A 4 -2.15 19.82 -10.08
N ILE A 5 -1.51 19.64 -11.23
CA ILE A 5 -1.31 20.73 -12.20
C ILE A 5 -1.77 20.40 -13.62
N ASP A 6 -2.42 19.26 -13.81
CA ASP A 6 -2.90 18.74 -15.09
C ASP A 6 -3.80 19.75 -15.82
N GLU A 7 -4.76 20.37 -15.14
CA GLU A 7 -5.69 21.31 -15.78
C GLU A 7 -4.99 22.53 -16.41
N GLN A 8 -3.83 22.96 -15.88
CA GLN A 8 -3.14 24.16 -16.35
C GLN A 8 -2.09 23.91 -17.43
N VAL A 9 -1.75 22.63 -17.69
CA VAL A 9 -0.84 22.24 -18.76
C VAL A 9 -1.46 22.61 -20.11
N ILE A 10 -0.70 23.24 -20.99
CA ILE A 10 -1.02 23.41 -22.41
C ILE A 10 -0.50 22.21 -23.20
N ARG A 11 0.77 21.87 -22.98
CA ARG A 11 1.48 20.76 -23.60
C ARG A 11 2.76 20.46 -22.82
N GLY A 12 3.33 19.29 -23.04
CA GLY A 12 4.63 18.96 -22.48
C GLY A 12 5.35 17.87 -23.24
N GLU A 13 6.60 17.68 -22.84
CA GLU A 13 7.43 16.57 -23.27
C GLU A 13 8.19 15.99 -22.08
N ILE A 14 8.32 14.67 -22.08
CA ILE A 14 9.12 13.89 -21.13
C ILE A 14 10.04 12.98 -21.94
N ASP A 15 11.30 12.94 -21.58
CA ASP A 15 12.34 12.21 -22.28
C ASP A 15 13.13 11.35 -21.30
N ASN A 16 13.00 10.03 -21.45
CA ASN A 16 13.74 9.03 -20.69
C ASN A 16 14.62 8.17 -21.61
N ARG A 17 15.08 8.71 -22.74
CA ARG A 17 16.01 8.01 -23.65
C ARG A 17 17.39 7.76 -23.06
N THR A 18 17.71 8.37 -21.92
CA THR A 18 18.93 8.14 -21.15
C THR A 18 18.58 7.46 -19.83
N ARG A 19 19.19 6.29 -19.56
CA ARG A 19 18.97 5.54 -18.32
C ARG A 19 19.32 6.36 -17.08
N GLY A 20 18.53 6.18 -16.02
CA GLY A 20 18.62 6.89 -14.74
C GLY A 20 18.30 8.38 -14.82
N ARG A 21 17.80 8.89 -15.95
CA ARG A 21 17.56 10.32 -16.15
C ARG A 21 16.29 10.59 -16.94
N VAL A 22 15.42 11.40 -16.36
CA VAL A 22 14.25 11.96 -17.03
C VAL A 22 14.43 13.47 -17.19
N THR A 23 14.25 13.96 -18.40
CA THR A 23 14.21 15.41 -18.69
C THR A 23 12.89 15.77 -19.33
N GLY A 24 12.48 17.03 -19.21
CA GLY A 24 11.20 17.43 -19.77
C GLY A 24 10.99 18.93 -19.81
N ARG A 25 10.00 19.34 -20.59
CA ARG A 25 9.53 20.73 -20.66
C ARG A 25 8.01 20.73 -20.66
N ILE A 26 7.40 21.52 -19.79
CA ILE A 26 5.94 21.61 -19.67
C ILE A 26 5.53 23.08 -19.76
N TRP A 27 4.62 23.39 -20.67
CA TRP A 27 4.09 24.74 -20.87
C TRP A 27 2.75 24.86 -20.16
N PHE A 28 2.55 25.96 -19.45
CA PHE A 28 1.34 26.21 -18.65
C PHE A 28 0.64 27.49 -19.08
N VAL A 29 -0.68 27.54 -18.89
CA VAL A 29 -1.48 28.76 -19.09
C VAL A 29 -0.99 29.85 -18.14
N GLY A 30 -0.69 31.04 -18.69
CA GLY A 30 -0.21 32.18 -17.90
C GLY A 30 1.30 32.25 -17.70
N ARG A 31 2.08 31.29 -18.24
CA ARG A 31 3.54 31.31 -18.19
C ARG A 31 4.13 31.35 -19.60
N ALA A 32 5.01 32.33 -19.87
CA ALA A 32 5.63 32.49 -21.19
C ALA A 32 6.67 31.40 -21.47
N GLU A 33 7.52 31.12 -20.48
CA GLU A 33 8.58 30.09 -20.55
C GLU A 33 8.08 28.76 -19.98
N PRO A 34 8.55 27.61 -20.51
CA PRO A 34 8.23 26.31 -19.95
C PRO A 34 8.81 26.13 -18.56
N VAL A 35 8.21 25.22 -17.80
CA VAL A 35 8.83 24.58 -16.66
C VAL A 35 9.75 23.47 -17.16
N GLU A 36 11.01 23.50 -16.74
CA GLU A 36 12.02 22.50 -17.11
C GLU A 36 12.15 21.44 -16.02
N LEU A 37 12.22 20.17 -16.42
CA LEU A 37 12.42 19.03 -15.54
C LEU A 37 13.82 18.45 -15.73
N GLU A 38 14.51 18.23 -14.63
CA GLU A 38 15.77 17.48 -14.54
C GLU A 38 15.67 16.51 -13.37
N LEU A 39 15.29 15.27 -13.66
CA LEU A 39 14.95 14.28 -12.65
C LEU A 39 15.89 13.08 -12.74
N THR A 40 16.22 12.55 -11.56
CA THR A 40 16.98 11.29 -11.41
C THR A 40 16.01 10.12 -11.29
N GLY A 41 16.28 9.04 -12.02
CA GLY A 41 15.42 7.85 -12.12
C GLY A 41 14.90 7.61 -13.54
N ASP A 42 14.11 6.56 -13.72
CA ASP A 42 13.53 6.15 -15.01
C ASP A 42 12.00 6.09 -14.95
N CYS A 43 11.36 6.20 -16.11
CA CYS A 43 9.93 5.98 -16.25
C CYS A 43 9.60 4.49 -16.20
N TRP A 44 8.31 4.16 -16.03
CA TRP A 44 7.83 2.78 -16.16
C TRP A 44 8.08 2.22 -17.57
N ARG A 45 8.05 0.89 -17.69
CA ARG A 45 8.41 0.14 -18.92
C ARG A 45 7.80 0.68 -20.22
N ASP A 46 6.59 1.24 -20.16
CA ASP A 46 5.89 1.78 -21.32
C ASP A 46 6.49 3.09 -21.85
N LEU A 47 7.16 3.87 -21.00
CA LEU A 47 7.82 5.13 -21.34
C LEU A 47 9.35 5.07 -21.20
N ALA A 48 9.88 4.03 -20.56
CA ALA A 48 11.31 3.76 -20.45
C ALA A 48 11.98 3.79 -21.82
N GLY A 49 13.08 4.53 -21.94
CA GLY A 49 13.82 4.68 -23.20
C GLY A 49 13.11 5.47 -24.29
N ARG A 50 11.97 6.10 -24.01
CA ARG A 50 11.17 6.81 -25.01
C ARG A 50 11.08 8.29 -24.68
N ARG A 51 10.66 9.07 -25.69
CA ARG A 51 10.23 10.45 -25.51
C ARG A 51 8.72 10.53 -25.75
N LEU A 52 8.01 11.03 -24.76
CA LEU A 52 6.58 11.30 -24.81
C LEU A 52 6.36 12.79 -25.07
N GLU A 53 5.48 13.10 -26.02
CA GLU A 53 4.87 14.42 -26.18
C GLU A 53 3.39 14.31 -25.81
N PHE A 54 2.86 15.32 -25.10
CA PHE A 54 1.44 15.38 -24.75
C PHE A 54 0.86 16.78 -24.90
N VAL A 55 -0.43 16.86 -25.21
CA VAL A 55 -1.18 18.11 -25.38
C VAL A 55 -2.48 18.03 -24.60
N ASN A 56 -2.80 19.10 -23.85
CA ASN A 56 -4.09 19.26 -23.20
C ASN A 56 -5.06 19.93 -24.19
N PRO A 57 -6.19 19.28 -24.55
CA PRO A 57 -7.15 19.87 -25.48
C PRO A 57 -7.93 21.06 -24.88
N ALA A 58 -8.02 21.18 -23.55
CA ALA A 58 -8.82 22.19 -22.86
C ALA A 58 -8.11 22.77 -21.63
N PRO A 59 -6.99 23.51 -21.82
CA PRO A 59 -6.19 24.03 -20.73
C PRO A 59 -6.87 25.20 -20.01
N LYS A 60 -6.81 25.20 -18.67
CA LYS A 60 -7.41 26.23 -17.80
C LYS A 60 -6.33 27.11 -17.15
N PRO A 61 -6.60 28.40 -16.90
CA PRO A 61 -5.70 29.23 -16.09
C PRO A 61 -5.74 28.82 -14.61
N GLY A 62 -4.73 29.18 -13.83
CA GLY A 62 -4.77 29.01 -12.36
C GLY A 62 -3.50 28.47 -11.69
N LEU A 63 -2.39 28.30 -12.43
CA LEU A 63 -1.14 27.85 -11.82
C LEU A 63 -0.60 28.92 -10.87
N ALA A 64 -0.29 28.56 -9.64
CA ALA A 64 0.22 29.49 -8.65
C ALA A 64 1.61 30.04 -9.04
N GLU A 65 1.85 31.33 -8.81
CA GLU A 65 3.14 31.99 -9.11
C GLU A 65 4.32 31.38 -8.33
N SER A 66 4.04 30.72 -7.19
CA SER A 66 5.03 30.03 -6.37
C SER A 66 5.55 28.71 -6.98
N PHE A 67 4.98 28.25 -8.10
CA PHE A 67 5.45 27.04 -8.77
C PHE A 67 6.78 27.30 -9.52
N ALA A 68 7.84 26.58 -9.14
CA ALA A 68 9.18 26.86 -9.62
C ALA A 68 9.35 26.56 -11.12
N ALA A 69 10.11 27.40 -11.83
CA ALA A 69 10.35 27.24 -13.26
C ALA A 69 11.28 26.06 -13.60
N ARG A 70 12.12 25.65 -12.64
CA ARG A 70 13.04 24.53 -12.78
C ARG A 70 12.74 23.52 -11.69
N GLN A 71 12.44 22.30 -12.09
CA GLN A 71 12.15 21.17 -11.23
C GLN A 71 13.35 20.23 -11.25
N VAL A 72 14.07 20.20 -10.14
CA VAL A 72 15.17 19.27 -9.91
C VAL A 72 14.72 18.32 -8.80
N GLY A 73 15.00 17.03 -8.97
CA GLY A 73 14.65 16.02 -7.97
C GLY A 73 14.66 14.60 -8.50
N SER A 74 13.76 13.76 -7.98
CA SER A 74 13.64 12.35 -8.36
C SER A 74 12.31 12.05 -9.03
N VAL A 75 12.34 11.06 -9.91
CA VAL A 75 11.15 10.47 -10.54
C VAL A 75 10.37 9.70 -9.48
N GLY A 76 9.04 9.88 -9.46
CA GLY A 76 8.09 8.98 -8.80
C GLY A 76 7.46 8.07 -9.86
N ASP A 77 6.15 7.86 -9.82
CA ASP A 77 5.51 7.09 -10.89
C ASP A 77 5.30 7.90 -12.18
N VAL A 78 5.89 7.42 -13.29
CA VAL A 78 5.74 8.02 -14.63
C VAL A 78 5.34 6.96 -15.67
N THR A 79 4.06 6.93 -16.04
CA THR A 79 3.47 5.95 -16.99
C THR A 79 2.35 6.58 -17.83
N ALA A 80 2.10 6.01 -19.01
CA ALA A 80 0.97 6.32 -19.89
C ALA A 80 0.09 5.08 -20.16
N SER A 81 0.26 4.01 -19.38
CA SER A 81 -0.36 2.70 -19.63
C SER A 81 -1.35 2.27 -18.54
N ARG A 82 -1.50 3.05 -17.46
CA ARG A 82 -2.43 2.74 -16.37
C ARG A 82 -3.87 2.73 -16.90
N LYS A 83 -4.59 1.63 -16.66
CA LYS A 83 -5.96 1.44 -17.16
C LYS A 83 -6.97 2.07 -16.21
N VAL A 84 -7.85 2.91 -16.74
CA VAL A 84 -8.94 3.55 -15.99
C VAL A 84 -10.24 3.48 -16.78
N LYS A 85 -11.38 3.57 -16.08
CA LYS A 85 -12.69 3.73 -16.72
C LYS A 85 -12.87 5.20 -17.10
N VAL A 86 -12.97 5.49 -18.39
CA VAL A 86 -13.22 6.84 -18.92
C VAL A 86 -14.70 6.93 -19.28
N LEU A 87 -15.37 7.96 -18.78
CA LEU A 87 -16.77 8.21 -19.07
C LEU A 87 -16.94 8.70 -20.51
N ASP A 88 -17.95 8.17 -21.22
CA ASP A 88 -18.27 8.56 -22.60
C ASP A 88 -19.08 9.88 -22.69
N PHE A 89 -19.27 10.54 -21.55
CA PHE A 89 -20.06 11.77 -21.42
C PHE A 89 -19.34 12.76 -20.49
N PRO A 90 -19.62 14.07 -20.60
CA PRO A 90 -19.02 15.07 -19.73
C PRO A 90 -19.33 14.81 -18.26
N LEU A 91 -18.33 14.99 -17.38
CA LEU A 91 -18.50 14.90 -15.92
C LEU A 91 -19.66 15.77 -15.41
N GLU A 92 -19.90 16.93 -16.04
CA GLU A 92 -21.02 17.83 -15.70
C GLU A 92 -22.39 17.17 -15.87
N ASP A 93 -22.54 16.21 -16.79
CA ASP A 93 -23.78 15.49 -17.08
C ASP A 93 -23.96 14.23 -16.20
N MET A 94 -22.97 13.88 -15.38
CA MET A 94 -23.00 12.70 -14.51
C MET A 94 -24.21 12.67 -13.58
N HIS A 95 -24.64 13.83 -13.09
CA HIS A 95 -25.84 13.98 -12.25
C HIS A 95 -27.13 13.47 -12.93
N LEU A 96 -27.20 13.52 -14.27
CA LEU A 96 -28.36 13.07 -15.04
C LEU A 96 -28.47 11.54 -15.06
N TYR A 97 -27.35 10.83 -15.06
CA TYR A 97 -27.31 9.37 -15.05
C TYR A 97 -27.72 8.82 -13.68
N TYR A 98 -27.20 9.40 -12.59
CA TYR A 98 -27.65 9.07 -11.23
C TYR A 98 -29.16 9.29 -11.05
N LYS A 99 -29.68 10.45 -11.49
CA LYS A 99 -31.10 10.79 -11.36
C LYS A 99 -32.03 9.89 -12.18
N THR A 100 -31.55 9.35 -13.30
CA THR A 100 -32.35 8.54 -14.22
C THR A 100 -32.16 7.03 -14.03
N GLY A 101 -31.21 6.62 -13.18
CA GLY A 101 -30.85 5.22 -12.98
C GLY A 101 -30.35 4.54 -14.26
N ARG A 102 -29.88 5.33 -15.24
CA ARG A 102 -29.37 4.82 -16.51
C ARG A 102 -27.93 4.36 -16.31
N GLU A 103 -27.60 3.23 -16.93
CA GLU A 103 -26.23 2.73 -16.98
C GLU A 103 -25.31 3.81 -17.58
N MET A 104 -24.22 4.10 -16.88
CA MET A 104 -23.23 5.09 -17.31
C MET A 104 -22.38 4.47 -18.42
N PRO A 105 -22.39 5.01 -19.65
CA PRO A 105 -21.50 4.50 -20.68
C PRO A 105 -20.06 4.91 -20.36
N TRP A 106 -19.18 3.92 -20.37
CA TRP A 106 -17.75 4.09 -20.13
C TRP A 106 -16.96 3.12 -21.02
N HIS A 107 -15.70 3.47 -21.27
CA HIS A 107 -14.74 2.58 -21.91
C HIS A 107 -13.42 2.54 -21.14
N TRP A 108 -12.64 1.48 -21.37
CA TRP A 108 -11.28 1.39 -20.83
C TRP A 108 -10.35 2.34 -21.59
N GLY A 109 -9.81 3.33 -20.88
CA GLY A 109 -8.81 4.27 -21.38
C GLY A 109 -7.43 4.04 -20.75
N ASN A 110 -6.41 4.62 -21.38
CA ASN A 110 -5.09 4.77 -20.79
C ASN A 110 -5.00 6.13 -20.09
N LEU A 111 -4.48 6.12 -18.87
CA LEU A 111 -4.20 7.30 -18.07
C LEU A 111 -2.72 7.67 -18.22
N LEU A 112 -2.47 8.96 -18.46
CA LEU A 112 -1.17 9.56 -18.23
C LEU A 112 -1.04 9.90 -16.75
N TYR A 113 -0.07 9.28 -16.08
CA TYR A 113 0.31 9.57 -14.71
C TYR A 113 1.78 9.99 -14.68
N LEU A 114 2.06 11.24 -14.32
CA LEU A 114 3.40 11.77 -14.14
C LEU A 114 3.54 12.25 -12.70
N GLU A 115 4.49 11.68 -11.97
CA GLU A 115 4.81 12.07 -10.61
C GLU A 115 6.32 12.28 -10.45
N TRP A 116 6.67 13.33 -9.73
CA TRP A 116 8.04 13.58 -9.32
C TRP A 116 8.09 14.31 -7.99
N PHE A 117 9.25 14.20 -7.34
CA PHE A 117 9.53 14.85 -6.08
C PHE A 117 10.51 15.99 -6.32
N SER A 118 9.98 17.20 -6.37
CA SER A 118 10.75 18.43 -6.52
C SER A 118 11.40 18.84 -5.21
N GLU A 119 12.68 19.22 -5.27
CA GLU A 119 13.37 19.84 -4.13
C GLU A 119 12.71 21.14 -3.67
N ARG A 120 12.04 21.88 -4.57
CA ARG A 120 11.42 23.18 -4.25
C ARG A 120 9.92 23.11 -4.02
N ASN A 121 9.21 22.28 -4.78
CA ASN A 121 7.75 22.22 -4.74
C ASN A 121 7.22 20.97 -4.04
N GLY A 122 8.08 20.04 -3.63
CA GLY A 122 7.66 18.76 -3.06
C GLY A 122 7.06 17.83 -4.10
N ARG A 123 6.08 17.01 -3.72
CA ARG A 123 5.40 16.09 -4.64
C ARG A 123 4.54 16.85 -5.66
N VAL A 124 4.74 16.55 -6.94
CA VAL A 124 3.98 17.11 -8.07
C VAL A 124 3.41 15.97 -8.90
N VAL A 125 2.14 16.11 -9.31
CA VAL A 125 1.37 15.09 -10.03
C VAL A 125 0.64 15.71 -11.22
N ILE A 126 0.69 15.02 -12.36
CA ILE A 126 -0.22 15.18 -13.49
C ILE A 126 -0.90 13.83 -13.69
N GLU A 127 -2.22 13.80 -13.55
CA GLU A 127 -3.01 12.59 -13.70
C GLU A 127 -4.19 12.90 -14.63
N THR A 128 -4.22 12.30 -15.82
CA THR A 128 -5.27 12.60 -16.80
C THR A 128 -5.42 11.52 -17.88
N ALA A 129 -6.66 11.26 -18.29
CA ALA A 129 -6.98 10.42 -19.44
C ALA A 129 -7.39 11.24 -20.68
N SER A 130 -7.42 12.58 -20.58
CA SER A 130 -7.93 13.47 -21.64
C SER A 130 -6.84 14.03 -22.57
N PHE A 131 -5.56 13.84 -22.24
CA PHE A 131 -4.47 14.37 -23.05
C PHE A 131 -4.24 13.56 -24.32
N GLU A 132 -3.88 14.25 -25.39
CA GLU A 132 -3.42 13.62 -26.61
C GLU A 132 -1.94 13.23 -26.43
N LEU A 133 -1.64 11.94 -26.51
CA LEU A 133 -0.31 11.38 -26.26
C LEU A 133 0.37 10.96 -27.56
N LYS A 134 1.68 11.20 -27.67
CA LYS A 134 2.50 10.79 -28.81
C LYS A 134 3.87 10.32 -28.35
N ILE A 135 4.19 9.05 -28.60
CA ILE A 135 5.57 8.54 -28.47
C ILE A 135 6.38 8.96 -29.69
N VAL A 136 7.52 9.59 -29.44
CA VAL A 136 8.43 10.10 -30.47
C VAL A 136 9.56 9.10 -30.69
N ALA A 137 9.59 8.55 -31.90
CA ALA A 137 10.60 7.60 -32.38
C ALA A 137 10.62 6.25 -31.63
N GLU A 138 11.49 5.37 -32.09
CA GLU A 138 11.76 4.08 -31.47
C GLU A 138 12.46 4.25 -30.10
N PRO A 139 12.27 3.29 -29.17
CA PRO A 139 12.95 3.34 -27.88
C PRO A 139 14.47 3.31 -28.04
N ALA A 140 15.16 4.19 -27.32
CA ALA A 140 16.63 4.20 -27.26
C ALA A 140 17.17 3.02 -26.43
N TRP A 141 16.35 2.49 -25.52
CA TRP A 141 16.62 1.31 -24.72
C TRP A 141 15.29 0.71 -24.22
N GLU A 142 15.32 -0.55 -23.82
CA GLU A 142 14.17 -1.20 -23.19
C GLU A 142 14.50 -1.64 -21.78
N MET A 143 13.53 -1.48 -20.89
CA MET A 143 13.62 -1.90 -19.49
C MET A 143 13.40 -3.41 -19.40
N THR A 144 14.32 -4.09 -18.72
CA THR A 144 14.17 -5.52 -18.38
C THR A 144 13.27 -5.70 -17.16
N GLU A 145 12.77 -6.91 -16.91
CA GLU A 145 11.92 -7.19 -15.74
C GLU A 145 12.62 -6.93 -14.41
N ALA A 146 13.93 -7.24 -14.31
CA ALA A 146 14.71 -6.94 -13.11
C ALA A 146 14.92 -5.42 -12.89
N GLU A 147 15.02 -4.65 -13.97
CA GLU A 147 15.09 -3.18 -13.90
C GLU A 147 13.75 -2.56 -13.55
N ASP A 148 12.63 -3.16 -14.00
CA ASP A 148 11.27 -2.74 -13.61
C ASP A 148 11.05 -2.89 -12.10
N GLU A 149 11.45 -4.03 -11.51
CA GLU A 149 11.38 -4.25 -10.06
C GLU A 149 12.27 -3.26 -9.29
N THR A 150 13.47 -3.01 -9.81
CA THR A 150 14.41 -2.04 -9.23
C THR A 150 13.85 -0.62 -9.29
N GLN A 151 13.19 -0.26 -10.40
CA GLN A 151 12.58 1.06 -10.57
C GLN A 151 11.33 1.20 -9.69
N ARG A 152 10.51 0.16 -9.54
CA ARG A 152 9.38 0.13 -8.60
C ARG A 152 9.84 0.40 -7.17
N ARG A 153 10.92 -0.27 -6.71
CA ARG A 153 11.53 -0.01 -5.41
C ARG A 153 12.07 1.42 -5.31
N ALA A 154 12.76 1.92 -6.33
CA ALA A 154 13.31 3.28 -6.35
C ALA A 154 12.22 4.37 -6.29
N ASN A 155 11.08 4.16 -6.95
CA ASN A 155 9.92 5.06 -6.87
C ASN A 155 9.33 5.07 -5.46
N GLY A 156 9.20 3.89 -4.83
CA GLY A 156 8.77 3.76 -3.44
C GLY A 156 9.72 4.47 -2.46
N GLU A 157 11.04 4.31 -2.65
CA GLU A 157 12.07 5.00 -1.86
C GLU A 157 12.04 6.52 -2.05
N ALA A 158 11.74 7.02 -3.26
CA ALA A 158 11.60 8.44 -3.52
C ALA A 158 10.42 9.07 -2.75
N MET A 159 9.30 8.35 -2.64
CA MET A 159 8.18 8.74 -1.78
C MET A 159 8.57 8.73 -0.30
N GLY A 160 9.21 7.64 0.16
CA GLY A 160 9.71 7.51 1.54
C GLY A 160 10.65 8.65 1.92
N GLY A 161 11.65 8.94 1.09
CA GLY A 161 12.60 10.03 1.33
C GLY A 161 11.99 11.43 1.24
N PHE A 162 10.92 11.64 0.47
CA PHE A 162 10.15 12.89 0.50
C PHE A 162 9.41 13.05 1.83
N MET A 163 8.76 11.98 2.33
CA MET A 163 8.07 12.00 3.61
C MET A 163 9.04 12.16 4.78
N GLU A 164 10.23 11.54 4.74
CA GLU A 164 11.29 11.74 5.71
C GLU A 164 11.75 13.19 5.77
N ARG A 165 12.04 13.84 4.62
CA ARG A 165 12.39 15.28 4.59
C ARG A 165 11.27 16.19 5.08
N LEU A 166 10.00 15.81 4.84
CA LEU A 166 8.85 16.54 5.35
C LEU A 166 8.74 16.38 6.88
N GLY A 167 9.01 15.19 7.40
CA GLY A 167 9.12 14.87 8.81
C GLY A 167 10.29 15.60 9.50
N GLU A 168 11.47 15.63 8.90
CA GLU A 168 12.64 16.38 9.40
C GLU A 168 12.40 17.90 9.43
N ALA A 169 11.76 18.44 8.38
CA ALA A 169 11.39 19.86 8.32
C ALA A 169 10.32 20.23 9.36
N ALA A 170 9.48 19.28 9.77
CA ALA A 170 8.52 19.43 10.86
C ALA A 170 9.14 19.15 12.25
N GLY A 171 10.16 18.27 12.32
CA GLY A 171 10.76 17.71 13.53
C GLY A 171 12.01 18.42 14.06
N ALA A 172 12.45 19.53 13.46
CA ALA A 172 13.58 20.35 13.92
C ALA A 172 13.39 21.03 15.31
N ALA A 173 12.44 20.57 16.13
CA ALA A 173 12.09 21.14 17.43
C ALA A 173 12.47 20.27 18.66
N GLN A 174 12.85 18.99 18.55
CA GLN A 174 13.27 18.27 19.77
C GLN A 174 14.09 16.99 19.51
N ALA A 175 15.38 17.02 19.85
CA ALA A 175 16.24 15.85 19.89
C ALA A 175 16.71 15.59 21.34
N GLY A 176 16.47 14.39 21.86
CA GLY A 176 16.91 13.94 23.18
C GLY A 176 17.24 12.44 23.19
N LYS A 177 18.54 12.15 23.26
CA LYS A 177 19.26 10.87 23.43
C LYS A 177 18.57 9.77 24.27
N VAL A 178 18.65 8.52 23.81
CA VAL A 178 18.42 7.29 24.61
C VAL A 178 19.76 6.61 24.94
N VAL A 179 19.81 6.07 26.16
CA VAL A 179 20.94 5.36 26.79
C VAL A 179 20.77 3.86 26.58
N ASP A 180 21.89 3.17 26.36
CA ASP A 180 22.05 1.73 26.17
C ASP A 180 21.99 0.97 27.51
N ASP A 181 21.11 -0.01 27.64
CA ASP A 181 21.00 -0.94 28.78
C ASP A 181 20.70 -2.37 28.26
N THR A 182 21.74 -3.14 27.94
CA THR A 182 21.64 -4.60 27.69
C THR A 182 21.90 -5.39 28.99
N PRO A 183 21.04 -6.34 29.39
CA PRO A 183 21.37 -7.42 30.34
C PRO A 183 21.55 -8.81 29.68
N PRO A 184 22.16 -9.79 30.38
CA PRO A 184 23.06 -10.79 29.80
C PRO A 184 22.47 -12.17 29.42
N GLU A 185 23.17 -12.84 28.51
CA GLU A 185 22.99 -14.22 27.97
C GLU A 185 22.69 -15.30 29.01
N TRP A 186 21.83 -16.26 28.63
CA TRP A 186 21.64 -17.54 29.33
C TRP A 186 21.83 -18.73 28.39
N ASP A 187 22.85 -19.54 28.73
CA ASP A 187 23.25 -20.80 28.12
C ASP A 187 22.20 -21.92 28.26
N LEU A 188 21.95 -22.67 27.20
CA LEU A 188 21.31 -24.00 27.24
C LEU A 188 22.13 -25.03 26.44
N GLU A 189 23.28 -25.41 26.99
CA GLU A 189 23.89 -26.73 26.74
C GLU A 189 23.10 -27.79 27.52
N ASN A 190 22.44 -28.71 26.81
CA ASN A 190 22.45 -30.17 27.02
C ASN A 190 21.17 -30.85 26.48
N SER A 191 21.25 -31.39 25.27
CA SER A 191 20.51 -32.60 24.89
C SER A 191 21.26 -33.31 23.76
N GLU A 192 22.28 -34.08 24.13
CA GLU A 192 22.91 -35.06 23.22
C GLU A 192 21.94 -36.23 23.00
N GLY A 193 21.39 -36.31 21.79
CA GLY A 193 20.66 -37.45 21.25
C GLY A 193 20.93 -37.51 19.75
N GLU A 194 21.62 -38.56 19.33
CA GLU A 194 22.09 -38.81 17.96
C GLU A 194 20.91 -38.99 16.99
N ASP A 195 20.50 -37.90 16.36
CA ASP A 195 19.90 -37.77 15.03
C ASP A 195 19.70 -36.27 14.85
N GLU A 196 20.62 -35.58 14.16
CA GLU A 196 20.55 -34.12 13.94
C GLU A 196 19.16 -33.73 13.39
N PRO A 197 18.27 -33.12 14.18
CA PRO A 197 17.19 -32.34 13.60
C PRO A 197 17.90 -31.15 12.97
N ALA A 198 17.72 -30.95 11.67
CA ALA A 198 18.29 -29.82 10.94
C ALA A 198 18.28 -28.58 11.85
N ALA A 199 19.47 -28.12 12.21
CA ALA A 199 19.65 -26.96 13.06
C ALA A 199 18.73 -25.85 12.54
N TRP A 200 17.91 -25.28 13.43
CA TRP A 200 17.16 -24.05 13.19
C TRP A 200 18.13 -22.86 13.06
N ASP A 201 19.14 -22.98 12.20
CA ASP A 201 19.93 -21.87 11.66
C ASP A 201 19.10 -21.14 10.58
N GLU A 202 17.81 -20.91 10.86
CA GLU A 202 16.98 -20.07 10.01
C GLU A 202 17.41 -18.63 10.24
N LYS A 203 18.23 -18.14 9.32
CA LYS A 203 18.38 -16.70 9.12
C LYS A 203 16.98 -16.06 9.18
N PRO A 204 16.78 -15.01 9.99
CA PRO A 204 15.46 -14.39 10.14
C PRO A 204 14.88 -14.02 8.77
N GLU A 205 13.59 -14.35 8.57
CA GLU A 205 12.84 -14.08 7.34
C GLU A 205 13.06 -12.61 6.94
N THR A 206 13.43 -12.37 5.68
CA THR A 206 13.57 -10.99 5.18
C THR A 206 12.20 -10.38 4.88
N GLU A 207 12.10 -9.05 4.86
CA GLU A 207 10.85 -8.35 4.48
C GLU A 207 10.33 -8.84 3.12
N ALA A 208 11.21 -9.06 2.13
CA ALA A 208 10.84 -9.53 0.81
C ALA A 208 10.28 -10.98 0.80
N GLU A 209 10.82 -11.85 1.65
CA GLU A 209 10.31 -13.23 1.80
C GLU A 209 8.94 -13.24 2.48
N ALA A 210 8.78 -12.43 3.52
CA ALA A 210 7.51 -12.24 4.22
C ALA A 210 6.43 -11.67 3.27
N GLU A 211 6.79 -10.71 2.43
CA GLU A 211 5.91 -10.14 1.38
C GLU A 211 5.51 -11.20 0.35
N ALA A 212 6.48 -11.95 -0.17
CA ALA A 212 6.21 -13.00 -1.14
C ALA A 212 5.29 -14.08 -0.54
N ARG A 213 5.48 -14.44 0.73
CA ARG A 213 4.61 -15.37 1.45
C ARG A 213 3.20 -14.80 1.63
N GLN A 214 3.08 -13.53 2.00
CA GLN A 214 1.79 -12.87 2.16
C GLN A 214 1.05 -12.73 0.83
N ALA A 215 1.72 -12.33 -0.25
CA ALA A 215 1.14 -12.23 -1.59
C ALA A 215 0.60 -13.57 -2.10
N ARG A 216 1.27 -14.69 -1.76
CA ARG A 216 0.76 -16.05 -2.05
C ARG A 216 -0.51 -16.35 -1.28
N SER A 217 -0.55 -15.97 0.00
CA SER A 217 -1.75 -16.13 0.83
C SER A 217 -2.92 -15.33 0.30
N ASP A 218 -2.67 -14.09 -0.14
CA ASP A 218 -3.71 -13.21 -0.69
C ASP A 218 -4.26 -13.77 -2.01
N LEU A 219 -3.37 -14.21 -2.92
CA LEU A 219 -3.77 -14.84 -4.17
C LEU A 219 -4.65 -16.08 -3.95
N LEU A 220 -4.34 -16.89 -2.94
CA LEU A 220 -5.15 -18.05 -2.58
C LEU A 220 -6.53 -17.60 -2.07
N ALA A 221 -6.56 -16.62 -1.15
CA ALA A 221 -7.80 -16.07 -0.61
C ALA A 221 -8.70 -15.49 -1.72
N ASP A 222 -8.13 -14.73 -2.65
CA ASP A 222 -8.86 -14.13 -3.79
C ASP A 222 -9.47 -15.19 -4.70
N ARG A 223 -8.73 -16.26 -4.99
CA ARG A 223 -9.23 -17.38 -5.82
C ARG A 223 -10.36 -18.12 -5.13
N ILE A 224 -10.23 -18.37 -3.82
CA ILE A 224 -11.27 -18.99 -3.01
C ILE A 224 -12.51 -18.09 -3.01
N ALA A 225 -12.37 -16.80 -2.69
CA ALA A 225 -13.48 -15.85 -2.67
C ALA A 225 -14.22 -15.78 -4.01
N ALA A 226 -13.48 -15.63 -5.12
CA ALA A 226 -14.06 -15.59 -6.47
C ALA A 226 -14.77 -16.89 -6.87
N ARG A 227 -14.36 -18.02 -6.29
CA ARG A 227 -14.98 -19.32 -6.55
C ARG A 227 -16.21 -19.54 -5.67
N MET A 228 -16.14 -19.15 -4.40
CA MET A 228 -17.29 -19.13 -3.49
C MET A 228 -18.42 -18.27 -4.06
N GLU A 229 -18.11 -17.08 -4.59
CA GLU A 229 -19.11 -16.20 -5.23
C GLU A 229 -19.74 -16.84 -6.47
N ARG A 230 -18.94 -17.54 -7.29
CA ARG A 230 -19.43 -18.21 -8.50
C ARG A 230 -20.30 -19.43 -8.19
N GLU A 231 -19.98 -20.17 -7.15
CA GLU A 231 -20.67 -21.42 -6.77
C GLU A 231 -21.89 -21.17 -5.86
N GLY A 232 -21.94 -20.04 -5.16
CA GLY A 232 -23.11 -19.58 -4.38
C GLY A 232 -23.35 -20.40 -3.10
N ASP A 233 -24.60 -20.38 -2.61
CA ASP A 233 -25.00 -20.87 -1.27
C ASP A 233 -24.80 -22.39 -1.01
N GLY A 234 -24.26 -23.14 -1.98
CA GLY A 234 -23.91 -24.56 -1.85
C GLY A 234 -22.42 -24.85 -2.02
N ALA A 235 -21.57 -23.82 -2.08
CA ALA A 235 -20.13 -23.96 -2.25
C ALA A 235 -19.48 -24.66 -1.05
N ASP A 236 -18.66 -25.67 -1.34
CA ASP A 236 -17.91 -26.42 -0.34
C ASP A 236 -16.53 -25.77 -0.15
N TYR A 237 -16.39 -25.00 0.95
CA TYR A 237 -15.17 -24.25 1.23
C TYR A 237 -13.94 -25.14 1.36
N GLU A 238 -14.04 -26.28 2.05
CA GLU A 238 -12.90 -27.19 2.28
C GLU A 238 -12.42 -27.75 0.95
N LYS A 239 -13.35 -28.23 0.13
CA LYS A 239 -13.04 -28.73 -1.20
C LYS A 239 -12.43 -27.64 -2.10
N ILE A 240 -12.97 -26.42 -2.07
CA ILE A 240 -12.45 -25.29 -2.86
C ILE A 240 -11.03 -24.93 -2.42
N LEU A 241 -10.79 -24.86 -1.11
CA LEU A 241 -9.48 -24.59 -0.52
C LEU A 241 -8.44 -25.62 -0.97
N GLU A 242 -8.74 -26.91 -0.84
CA GLU A 242 -7.85 -28.00 -1.27
C GLU A 242 -7.52 -27.92 -2.77
N GLU A 243 -8.55 -27.76 -3.62
CA GLU A 243 -8.37 -27.70 -5.06
C GLU A 243 -7.56 -26.47 -5.52
N GLU A 244 -7.74 -25.30 -4.88
CA GLU A 244 -6.97 -24.09 -5.19
C GLU A 244 -5.53 -24.16 -4.65
N ILE A 245 -5.30 -24.78 -3.49
CA ILE A 245 -3.94 -25.07 -2.99
C ILE A 245 -3.20 -25.98 -3.98
N GLU A 246 -3.82 -27.08 -4.40
CA GLU A 246 -3.21 -27.99 -5.38
C GLU A 246 -2.95 -27.29 -6.72
N ARG A 247 -3.88 -26.44 -7.15
CA ARG A 247 -3.73 -25.68 -8.38
C ARG A 247 -2.54 -24.72 -8.32
N LEU A 248 -2.40 -23.94 -7.25
CA LEU A 248 -1.26 -23.03 -7.07
C LEU A 248 0.08 -23.79 -7.01
N ARG A 249 0.08 -24.96 -6.36
CA ARG A 249 1.25 -25.87 -6.34
C ARG A 249 1.64 -26.32 -7.74
N ARG A 250 0.67 -26.75 -8.56
CA ARG A 250 0.91 -27.15 -9.96
C ARG A 250 1.41 -25.99 -10.82
N GLU A 251 0.84 -24.80 -10.67
CA GLU A 251 1.26 -23.59 -11.39
C GLU A 251 2.70 -23.17 -11.05
N ARG A 252 3.16 -23.45 -9.82
CA ARG A 252 4.54 -23.25 -9.36
C ARG A 252 5.51 -24.35 -9.79
N GLY A 253 5.02 -25.44 -10.38
CA GLY A 253 5.84 -26.57 -10.79
C GLY A 253 6.42 -27.38 -9.61
N GLU A 254 5.81 -27.30 -8.43
CA GLU A 254 6.20 -28.16 -7.31
C GLU A 254 5.80 -29.61 -7.57
N PRO A 255 6.62 -30.59 -7.14
CA PRO A 255 6.28 -32.00 -7.24
C PRO A 255 5.01 -32.29 -6.46
N GLU A 256 4.18 -33.25 -6.87
CA GLU A 256 3.09 -33.73 -6.02
C GLU A 256 3.65 -34.33 -4.72
N PRO A 257 2.99 -34.10 -3.58
CA PRO A 257 3.45 -34.65 -2.32
C PRO A 257 3.32 -36.17 -2.38
N THR A 258 4.38 -36.86 -1.98
CA THR A 258 4.37 -38.33 -1.92
C THR A 258 3.40 -38.81 -0.84
N GLU A 259 3.04 -40.10 -0.86
CA GLU A 259 2.22 -40.70 0.20
C GLU A 259 2.90 -40.59 1.57
N GLU A 260 4.23 -40.67 1.60
CA GLU A 260 5.05 -40.45 2.79
C GLU A 260 5.00 -38.99 3.28
N ASP A 261 5.08 -38.01 2.37
CA ASP A 261 4.93 -36.59 2.74
C ASP A 261 3.54 -36.31 3.33
N ARG A 262 2.48 -36.91 2.77
CA ARG A 262 1.11 -36.76 3.28
C ARG A 262 0.95 -37.41 4.65
N ALA A 263 1.53 -38.59 4.86
CA ALA A 263 1.50 -39.27 6.15
C ALA A 263 2.24 -38.44 7.21
N ARG A 264 3.43 -37.93 6.91
CA ARG A 264 4.18 -37.04 7.81
C ARG A 264 3.42 -35.75 8.12
N SER A 265 2.79 -35.14 7.12
CA SER A 265 1.94 -33.96 7.34
C SER A 265 0.72 -34.25 8.22
N ALA A 266 0.08 -35.41 8.05
CA ALA A 266 -1.05 -35.82 8.88
C ALA A 266 -0.63 -36.07 10.33
N GLU A 267 0.48 -36.78 10.55
CA GLU A 267 1.07 -37.00 11.88
C GLU A 267 1.41 -35.66 12.56
N TRP A 268 2.03 -34.73 11.83
CA TRP A 268 2.33 -33.38 12.34
C TRP A 268 1.05 -32.59 12.71
N ILE A 269 -0.01 -32.67 11.90
CA ILE A 269 -1.29 -32.02 12.21
C ILE A 269 -1.89 -32.60 13.49
N GLU A 270 -1.88 -33.93 13.64
CA GLU A 270 -2.38 -34.60 14.85
C GLU A 270 -1.55 -34.18 16.09
N GLU A 271 -0.23 -34.11 15.96
CA GLU A 271 0.67 -33.64 17.01
C GLU A 271 0.39 -32.19 17.41
N MET A 272 0.29 -31.28 16.45
CA MET A 272 -0.02 -29.87 16.70
C MET A 272 -1.42 -29.67 17.29
N ASN A 273 -2.41 -30.45 16.85
CA ASN A 273 -3.74 -30.43 17.44
C ASN A 273 -3.72 -30.90 18.90
N ALA A 274 -2.99 -31.97 19.20
CA ALA A 274 -2.84 -32.46 20.58
C ALA A 274 -2.13 -31.43 21.47
N ALA A 275 -1.08 -30.80 20.98
CA ALA A 275 -0.37 -29.73 21.68
C ALA A 275 -1.28 -28.49 21.92
N ALA A 276 -2.09 -28.12 20.92
CA ALA A 276 -3.07 -27.04 21.06
C ALA A 276 -4.15 -27.37 22.10
N ASP A 277 -4.69 -28.59 22.08
CA ASP A 277 -5.67 -29.08 23.06
C ASP A 277 -5.09 -29.08 24.48
N GLU A 278 -3.83 -29.48 24.66
CA GLU A 278 -3.13 -29.43 25.93
C GLU A 278 -2.95 -27.99 26.42
N ALA A 279 -2.51 -27.07 25.55
CA ALA A 279 -2.36 -25.65 25.89
C ALA A 279 -3.71 -24.99 26.25
N LEU A 280 -4.80 -25.38 25.58
CA LEU A 280 -6.16 -24.93 25.91
C LEU A 280 -6.66 -25.48 27.25
N ALA A 281 -6.31 -26.73 27.58
CA ALA A 281 -6.68 -27.35 28.86
C ALA A 281 -5.82 -26.83 30.03
N HIS A 282 -4.59 -26.45 29.76
CA HIS A 282 -3.58 -26.00 30.71
C HIS A 282 -2.93 -24.69 30.25
N PRO A 283 -3.68 -23.58 30.25
CA PRO A 283 -3.16 -22.32 29.77
C PRO A 283 -2.05 -21.82 30.68
N ASP A 284 -0.93 -21.42 30.08
CA ASP A 284 0.16 -20.76 30.76
C ASP A 284 -0.29 -19.32 31.14
N PRO A 285 -0.29 -18.95 32.43
CA PRO A 285 -0.69 -17.62 32.88
C PRO A 285 0.11 -16.47 32.25
N GLU A 286 1.41 -16.66 31.98
CA GLU A 286 2.27 -15.63 31.38
C GLU A 286 1.91 -15.43 29.90
N VAL A 287 1.67 -16.52 29.16
CA VAL A 287 1.20 -16.47 27.77
C VAL A 287 -0.22 -15.88 27.69
N GLU A 288 -1.12 -16.21 28.63
CA GLU A 288 -2.44 -15.58 28.69
C GLU A 288 -2.36 -14.07 28.93
N GLU A 289 -1.47 -13.62 29.81
CA GLU A 289 -1.26 -12.19 30.07
C GLU A 289 -0.72 -11.48 28.83
N GLN A 290 0.25 -12.07 28.14
CA GLN A 290 0.77 -11.55 26.87
C GLN A 290 -0.32 -11.49 25.80
N LEU A 291 -1.14 -12.53 25.63
CA LEU A 291 -2.24 -12.56 24.66
C LEU A 291 -3.32 -11.50 24.94
N ARG A 292 -3.47 -11.08 26.19
CA ARG A 292 -4.39 -10.01 26.60
C ARG A 292 -3.84 -8.61 26.33
N PHE A 293 -2.53 -8.46 26.11
CA PHE A 293 -1.92 -7.18 25.82
C PHE A 293 -2.54 -6.55 24.57
N ARG A 294 -2.98 -5.30 24.73
CA ARG A 294 -3.50 -4.45 23.66
C ARG A 294 -2.57 -3.29 23.46
N HIS A 295 -2.07 -3.14 22.23
CA HIS A 295 -1.18 -2.05 21.92
C HIS A 295 -1.96 -0.72 21.85
N PRO A 296 -1.45 0.39 22.43
CA PRO A 296 -2.18 1.67 22.46
C PRO A 296 -2.61 2.18 21.08
N LEU A 297 -1.80 1.94 20.05
CA LEU A 297 -2.14 2.30 18.66
C LEU A 297 -3.35 1.51 18.14
N VAL A 298 -3.49 0.24 18.54
CA VAL A 298 -4.64 -0.59 18.16
C VAL A 298 -5.89 -0.10 18.89
N GLU A 299 -5.78 0.26 20.17
CA GLU A 299 -6.90 0.84 20.92
C GLU A 299 -7.37 2.13 20.27
N ARG A 300 -6.47 3.07 19.97
CA ARG A 300 -6.79 4.33 19.28
C ARG A 300 -7.47 4.10 17.93
N THR A 301 -6.96 3.15 17.13
CA THR A 301 -7.57 2.82 15.83
C THR A 301 -8.95 2.18 15.99
N THR A 302 -9.11 1.34 17.02
CA THR A 302 -10.39 0.70 17.36
C THR A 302 -11.42 1.74 17.77
N GLU A 303 -11.05 2.65 18.67
CA GLU A 303 -11.90 3.77 19.09
C GLU A 303 -12.31 4.65 17.92
N LEU A 304 -11.37 4.95 17.00
CA LEU A 304 -11.63 5.72 15.80
C LEU A 304 -12.70 5.06 14.92
N HIS A 305 -12.51 3.80 14.51
CA HIS A 305 -13.46 3.17 13.59
C HIS A 305 -14.83 2.95 14.26
N VAL A 306 -14.87 2.59 15.55
CA VAL A 306 -16.13 2.45 16.30
C VAL A 306 -16.89 3.78 16.33
N ARG A 307 -16.20 4.87 16.66
CA ARG A 307 -16.77 6.21 16.68
C ARG A 307 -17.30 6.62 15.30
N LEU A 308 -16.54 6.34 14.25
CA LEU A 308 -16.93 6.62 12.87
C LEU A 308 -18.19 5.87 12.46
N HIS A 309 -18.26 4.56 12.70
CA HIS A 309 -19.44 3.76 12.39
C HIS A 309 -20.68 4.25 13.16
N GLN A 310 -20.53 4.51 14.45
CA GLN A 310 -21.63 5.03 15.28
C GLN A 310 -22.14 6.39 14.77
N GLN A 311 -21.24 7.27 14.36
CA GLN A 311 -21.61 8.57 13.83
C GLN A 311 -22.29 8.45 12.45
N ALA A 312 -21.74 7.60 11.58
CA ALA A 312 -22.31 7.33 10.26
C ALA A 312 -23.74 6.76 10.35
N GLU A 313 -24.00 5.86 11.29
CA GLU A 313 -25.34 5.35 11.57
C GLU A 313 -26.26 6.42 12.15
N ALA A 314 -25.81 7.17 13.17
CA ALA A 314 -26.64 8.16 13.87
C ALA A 314 -27.06 9.33 12.97
N GLU A 315 -26.19 9.73 12.05
CA GLU A 315 -26.41 10.85 11.12
C GLU A 315 -26.83 10.38 9.71
N ASN A 316 -26.94 9.06 9.51
CA ASN A 316 -27.33 8.42 8.26
C ASN A 316 -26.48 8.86 7.06
N TRP A 317 -25.14 8.76 7.22
CA TRP A 317 -24.16 9.20 6.22
C TRP A 317 -24.21 8.41 4.91
N ILE A 318 -24.75 7.18 4.95
CA ILE A 318 -24.86 6.30 3.79
C ILE A 318 -26.35 6.18 3.41
N PRO A 319 -26.75 6.67 2.24
CA PRO A 319 -28.11 6.47 1.72
C PRO A 319 -28.46 4.99 1.55
N ALA A 320 -29.73 4.62 1.72
CA ALA A 320 -30.18 3.23 1.58
C ALA A 320 -30.04 2.67 0.15
N ASP A 321 -29.89 3.55 -0.85
CA ASP A 321 -29.65 3.24 -2.26
C ASP A 321 -28.18 3.45 -2.68
N ALA A 322 -27.27 3.66 -1.72
CA ALA A 322 -25.84 3.76 -1.99
C ALA A 322 -25.30 2.46 -2.61
N GLY A 323 -24.49 2.59 -3.66
CA GLY A 323 -23.76 1.48 -4.25
C GLY A 323 -22.63 0.96 -3.34
N GLN A 324 -22.08 -0.20 -3.67
CA GLN A 324 -21.01 -0.82 -2.87
C GLN A 324 -19.71 -0.01 -2.83
N GLU A 325 -19.45 0.83 -3.84
CA GLU A 325 -18.25 1.69 -3.94
C GLU A 325 -18.49 3.10 -3.35
N HIS A 326 -19.40 3.25 -2.37
CA HIS A 326 -19.71 4.57 -1.80
C HIS A 326 -18.53 5.11 -0.96
N PRO A 327 -18.06 6.35 -1.17
CA PRO A 327 -16.86 6.86 -0.48
C PRO A 327 -16.92 6.83 1.05
N VAL A 328 -18.11 7.04 1.63
CA VAL A 328 -18.27 6.91 3.09
C VAL A 328 -18.12 5.45 3.53
N GLN A 329 -18.60 4.49 2.73
CA GLN A 329 -18.46 3.06 3.05
C GLN A 329 -16.97 2.67 3.02
N GLU A 330 -16.24 3.13 2.01
CA GLU A 330 -14.78 2.93 1.92
C GLU A 330 -14.04 3.51 3.12
N LEU A 331 -14.39 4.73 3.57
CA LEU A 331 -13.80 5.33 4.78
C LEU A 331 -14.02 4.45 6.03
N LEU A 332 -15.24 3.94 6.20
CA LEU A 332 -15.58 3.08 7.33
C LEU A 332 -14.82 1.75 7.27
N ASP A 333 -14.86 1.07 6.13
CA ASP A 333 -14.23 -0.24 5.95
C ASP A 333 -12.70 -0.14 6.04
N ALA A 334 -12.10 0.87 5.41
CA ALA A 334 -10.65 1.05 5.44
C ALA A 334 -10.13 1.29 6.87
N THR A 335 -10.80 2.12 7.67
CA THR A 335 -10.40 2.35 9.08
C THR A 335 -10.59 1.10 9.96
N MET A 336 -11.66 0.33 9.74
CA MET A 336 -11.87 -0.95 10.43
C MET A 336 -10.80 -1.98 10.05
N ILE A 337 -10.52 -2.15 8.75
CA ILE A 337 -9.54 -3.12 8.26
C ILE A 337 -8.13 -2.75 8.72
N ALA A 338 -7.77 -1.45 8.69
CA ALA A 338 -6.52 -0.96 9.26
C ALA A 338 -6.38 -1.39 10.73
N GLY A 339 -7.42 -1.20 11.55
CA GLY A 339 -7.46 -1.67 12.94
C GLY A 339 -7.22 -3.16 13.09
N ALA A 340 -7.84 -3.99 12.24
CA ALA A 340 -7.63 -5.44 12.25
C ALA A 340 -6.20 -5.85 11.87
N LYS A 341 -5.59 -5.16 10.89
CA LYS A 341 -4.18 -5.41 10.50
C LYS A 341 -3.21 -4.99 11.60
N LEU A 342 -3.43 -3.85 12.24
CA LEU A 342 -2.65 -3.39 13.40
C LEU A 342 -2.78 -4.35 14.58
N ALA A 343 -4.00 -4.82 14.88
CA ALA A 343 -4.23 -5.79 15.93
C ALA A 343 -3.43 -7.09 15.69
N GLY A 344 -3.41 -7.59 14.46
CA GLY A 344 -2.63 -8.77 14.09
C GLY A 344 -1.11 -8.56 14.12
N ALA A 345 -0.64 -7.32 14.04
CA ALA A 345 0.78 -6.98 14.12
C ALA A 345 1.25 -6.73 15.56
N LEU A 346 0.43 -6.07 16.38
CA LEU A 346 0.86 -5.43 17.63
C LEU A 346 0.29 -6.06 18.90
N ASN A 347 -0.88 -6.70 18.85
CA ASN A 347 -1.46 -7.30 20.06
C ASN A 347 -0.83 -8.65 20.36
N GLY A 348 -0.97 -9.08 21.61
CA GLY A 348 -0.69 -10.45 22.01
C GLY A 348 0.79 -10.83 22.06
N ARG A 349 1.68 -9.84 22.10
CA ARG A 349 3.14 -10.03 22.10
C ARG A 349 3.85 -8.85 22.76
N GLU A 350 5.05 -9.08 23.25
CA GLU A 350 5.94 -8.01 23.70
C GLU A 350 6.42 -7.17 22.50
N TRP A 351 6.61 -5.87 22.74
CA TRP A 351 7.10 -4.92 21.74
C TRP A 351 8.44 -4.30 22.15
N PRO A 352 9.44 -4.26 21.24
CA PRO A 352 9.43 -4.82 19.89
C PRO A 352 9.46 -6.37 19.90
N PRO A 353 8.91 -7.03 18.85
CA PRO A 353 8.91 -8.49 18.78
C PRO A 353 10.32 -9.04 18.52
N GLU A 354 10.49 -10.35 18.75
CA GLU A 354 11.74 -11.04 18.41
C GLU A 354 12.07 -10.92 16.92
N LEU A 355 13.35 -11.01 16.60
CA LEU A 355 13.89 -10.81 15.26
C LEU A 355 13.18 -11.64 14.18
N GLY A 356 12.84 -12.89 14.49
CA GLY A 356 12.13 -13.80 13.57
C GLY A 356 10.72 -13.35 13.21
N PHE A 357 10.06 -12.53 14.04
CA PHE A 357 8.71 -12.03 13.79
C PHE A 357 8.67 -10.64 13.15
N CYS A 358 9.81 -9.93 13.11
CA CYS A 358 9.88 -8.55 12.63
C CYS A 358 9.39 -8.40 11.19
N ALA A 359 9.83 -9.26 10.26
CA ALA A 359 9.42 -9.17 8.85
C ALA A 359 7.92 -9.39 8.67
N ALA A 360 7.35 -10.38 9.34
CA ALA A 360 5.91 -10.63 9.30
C ALA A 360 5.08 -9.51 9.96
N ALA A 361 5.62 -8.84 10.98
CA ALA A 361 5.01 -7.66 11.59
C ALA A 361 5.05 -6.46 10.63
N ILE A 362 6.19 -6.19 9.98
CA ILE A 362 6.33 -5.12 8.98
C ILE A 362 5.30 -5.28 7.86
N VAL A 363 5.13 -6.48 7.30
CA VAL A 363 4.15 -6.71 6.22
C VAL A 363 2.72 -6.37 6.67
N ARG A 364 2.34 -6.71 7.90
CA ARG A 364 1.02 -6.37 8.45
C ARG A 364 0.86 -4.87 8.70
N LEU A 365 1.92 -4.21 9.19
CA LEU A 365 1.94 -2.75 9.37
C LEU A 365 1.84 -2.02 8.03
N LYS A 366 2.53 -2.48 6.99
CA LYS A 366 2.43 -1.92 5.63
C LYS A 366 1.01 -2.03 5.08
N LYS A 367 0.35 -3.18 5.28
CA LYS A 367 -1.07 -3.33 4.92
C LYS A 367 -1.97 -2.38 5.70
N ALA A 368 -1.76 -2.25 7.01
CA ALA A 368 -2.52 -1.26 7.80
C ALA A 368 -2.33 0.16 7.25
N ARG A 369 -1.09 0.51 6.90
CA ARG A 369 -0.72 1.80 6.33
C ARG A 369 -1.40 2.06 4.97
N GLU A 370 -1.50 1.05 4.11
CA GLU A 370 -2.23 1.12 2.84
C GLU A 370 -3.72 1.43 3.06
N TYR A 371 -4.38 0.74 4.00
CA TYR A 371 -5.77 1.04 4.33
C TYR A 371 -5.95 2.41 4.98
N LEU A 372 -4.98 2.91 5.74
CA LEU A 372 -5.02 4.30 6.22
C LEU A 372 -4.90 5.30 5.06
N ASP A 373 -4.12 5.02 4.03
CA ASP A 373 -4.11 5.84 2.80
C ASP A 373 -5.44 5.76 2.06
N ASP A 374 -6.08 4.59 1.98
CA ASP A 374 -7.39 4.44 1.35
C ASP A 374 -8.47 5.21 2.12
N ALA A 375 -8.42 5.21 3.45
CA ALA A 375 -9.27 6.07 4.27
C ALA A 375 -9.06 7.56 3.93
N LEU A 376 -7.81 8.03 3.78
CA LEU A 376 -7.53 9.42 3.39
C LEU A 376 -8.09 9.75 2.00
N ARG A 377 -7.95 8.85 1.03
CA ARG A 377 -8.53 9.02 -0.32
C ARG A 377 -10.06 9.05 -0.27
N ALA A 378 -10.67 8.17 0.51
CA ALA A 378 -12.11 8.14 0.71
C ALA A 378 -12.63 9.44 1.33
N MET A 379 -11.88 10.03 2.26
CA MET A 379 -12.20 11.34 2.85
C MET A 379 -12.10 12.48 1.84
N GLU A 380 -11.10 12.47 0.96
CA GLU A 380 -10.98 13.41 -0.16
C GLU A 380 -12.22 13.33 -1.06
N SER A 381 -12.61 12.12 -1.49
CA SER A 381 -13.84 11.89 -2.27
C SER A 381 -15.10 12.37 -1.54
N CYS A 382 -15.23 12.06 -0.24
CA CYS A 382 -16.35 12.53 0.59
C CYS A 382 -16.44 14.06 0.61
N GLN A 383 -15.31 14.75 0.64
CA GLN A 383 -15.25 16.22 0.62
C GLN A 383 -15.60 16.78 -0.76
N GLU A 384 -15.04 16.21 -1.83
CA GLU A 384 -15.26 16.66 -3.21
C GLU A 384 -16.72 16.50 -3.64
N GLU A 385 -17.32 15.36 -3.31
CA GLU A 385 -18.72 15.04 -3.59
C GLU A 385 -19.69 15.67 -2.58
N LYS A 386 -19.16 16.35 -1.55
CA LYS A 386 -19.94 16.99 -0.47
C LYS A 386 -20.86 16.02 0.26
N LEU A 387 -20.41 14.77 0.38
CA LEU A 387 -21.10 13.72 1.15
C LEU A 387 -21.01 14.00 2.65
N LEU A 388 -19.88 14.55 3.09
CA LEU A 388 -19.62 14.93 4.47
C LEU A 388 -19.10 16.36 4.56
N THR A 389 -19.44 17.03 5.66
CA THR A 389 -19.00 18.39 5.97
C THR A 389 -17.57 18.39 6.52
N ALA A 390 -16.89 19.53 6.41
CA ALA A 390 -15.56 19.71 7.00
C ALA A 390 -15.56 19.51 8.54
N ALA A 391 -16.67 19.77 9.22
CA ALA A 391 -16.80 19.53 10.66
C ALA A 391 -16.88 18.04 11.00
N GLN A 392 -17.44 17.22 10.10
CA GLN A 392 -17.50 15.76 10.25
C GLN A 392 -16.16 15.11 9.90
N LEU A 393 -15.46 15.60 8.86
CA LEU A 393 -14.20 15.01 8.39
C LEU A 393 -12.96 15.50 9.15
N GLY A 394 -12.95 16.74 9.65
CA GLY A 394 -11.76 17.38 10.22
C GLY A 394 -11.08 16.58 11.35
N PRO A 395 -11.80 16.17 12.41
CA PRO A 395 -11.22 15.38 13.50
C PRO A 395 -10.71 14.01 13.03
N THR A 396 -11.48 13.35 12.17
CA THR A 396 -11.10 12.05 11.58
C THR A 396 -9.82 12.16 10.76
N LEU A 397 -9.62 13.28 10.05
CA LEU A 397 -8.45 13.46 9.19
C LEU A 397 -7.18 13.51 10.03
N VAL A 398 -7.24 14.25 11.14
CA VAL A 398 -6.13 14.33 12.10
C VAL A 398 -5.83 12.95 12.67
N ASP A 399 -6.85 12.22 13.13
CA ASP A 399 -6.66 10.89 13.70
C ASP A 399 -6.04 9.91 12.69
N VAL A 400 -6.53 9.87 11.45
CA VAL A 400 -5.99 8.96 10.41
C VAL A 400 -4.56 9.33 10.03
N VAL A 401 -4.23 10.63 9.94
CA VAL A 401 -2.86 11.09 9.65
C VAL A 401 -1.90 10.73 10.79
N ASP A 402 -2.31 10.97 12.04
CA ASP A 402 -1.50 10.64 13.21
C ASP A 402 -1.26 9.13 13.31
N LEU A 403 -2.30 8.31 13.10
CA LEU A 403 -2.18 6.86 13.04
C LEU A 403 -1.22 6.41 11.92
N ALA A 404 -1.32 7.01 10.73
CA ALA A 404 -0.44 6.67 9.61
C ALA A 404 1.03 6.97 9.95
N HIS A 405 1.30 8.09 10.61
CA HIS A 405 2.63 8.46 11.07
C HIS A 405 3.18 7.47 12.11
N ASP A 406 2.38 7.13 13.13
CA ASP A 406 2.77 6.16 14.17
C ASP A 406 3.09 4.79 13.54
N VAL A 407 2.34 4.36 12.52
CA VAL A 407 2.61 3.12 11.80
C VAL A 407 3.94 3.19 11.03
N ASP A 408 4.23 4.32 10.38
CA ASP A 408 5.49 4.52 9.66
C ASP A 408 6.70 4.47 10.62
N GLU A 409 6.58 5.00 11.83
CA GLU A 409 7.61 4.91 12.88
C GLU A 409 7.85 3.45 13.32
N LEU A 410 6.79 2.68 13.57
CA LEU A 410 6.91 1.27 13.94
C LEU A 410 7.55 0.43 12.82
N ILE A 411 7.22 0.70 11.56
CA ILE A 411 7.87 0.05 10.41
C ILE A 411 9.37 0.37 10.38
N ALA A 412 9.74 1.64 10.60
CA ALA A 412 11.13 2.06 10.62
C ALA A 412 11.91 1.41 11.78
N GLU A 413 11.31 1.32 12.96
CA GLU A 413 11.88 0.64 14.14
C GLU A 413 12.19 -0.83 13.83
N LEU A 414 11.23 -1.56 13.29
CA LEU A 414 11.41 -2.98 12.97
C LEU A 414 12.44 -3.21 11.85
N ARG A 415 12.48 -2.34 10.83
CA ARG A 415 13.50 -2.40 9.79
C ARG A 415 14.90 -2.15 10.35
N ALA A 416 15.03 -1.21 11.29
CA ALA A 416 16.29 -0.98 11.98
C ALA A 416 16.70 -2.21 12.80
N LYS A 417 15.75 -2.86 13.50
CA LYS A 417 16.01 -4.12 14.23
C LYS A 417 16.45 -5.25 13.29
N LEU A 418 15.75 -5.48 12.17
CA LEU A 418 16.14 -6.45 11.15
C LEU A 418 17.54 -6.17 10.58
N ALA A 419 17.87 -4.90 10.34
CA ALA A 419 19.19 -4.52 9.84
C ALA A 419 20.31 -4.74 10.86
N ARG A 420 20.03 -4.58 12.17
CA ARG A 420 20.96 -4.90 13.25
C ARG A 420 21.18 -6.40 13.41
N GLY A 421 20.14 -7.21 13.19
CA GLY A 421 20.23 -8.67 13.25
C GLY A 421 20.41 -9.24 14.66
N THR A 422 20.07 -8.47 15.69
CA THR A 422 20.14 -8.86 17.11
C THR A 422 18.87 -8.39 17.83
N ASP A 423 18.46 -9.13 18.85
CA ASP A 423 17.31 -8.77 19.67
C ASP A 423 17.55 -7.59 20.61
#